data_AF-A0A971ZQH3-F1
#
_entry.id   AF-A0A971ZQH3-F1
#
_cell.length_a   1.000
_cell.length_b   1.000
_cell.length_c   1.000
_cell.angle_alpha   90.00
_cell.angle_beta   90.00
_cell.angle_gamma   90.00
#
_symmetry.space_group_name_H-M   'P 1'
#
loop_
_entity.id
_entity.type
_entity.pdbx_description
1 polymer ?
#
loop_
_entity_poly.entity_id
_entity_poly.type
_entity_poly.pdbx_seq_one_letter_code
_entity_poly.pdbx_strand_id
1 'polypeptide(L)'
;MAAIPILALCAAVVISVVAAERSARAGLRCRAMCLNLCGLGCLGVGLMTLFAWCHSGTLVMRQVAMAQQTHTDADSLMRLYVAGTDEGADAEPALQNLPEQPAESSAESSAESSAESPASSAAPDTAGGSETPAEADELPAEVEDQEPGGQLEADDGLPDPEASGVQIDFAARPEWVDCEPRDAGAVHQVSVCSGPYRTQPQARRELGGQLKVATDEHINELLGRSTAACWIAFDESCILQTLVSPGNIYDEKVVSPSVGVMYQSHALLEFGPEFQRDIEESWRQIVARARLVKFALAAAAVLGSLALLLGYFQADTATRGFYTGRLKFATLVAILGLIVSGMLVARSIPWLWL
;
A
#
# COMPACT_ATOMS: atom_id res chain seq x y z
N MET A 1 3.31 -17.70 11.39
CA MET A 1 3.03 -17.45 12.83
C MET A 1 1.54 -17.15 13.13
N ALA A 2 0.59 -17.83 12.48
CA ALA A 2 -0.85 -17.53 12.61
C ALA A 2 -1.63 -18.43 13.61
N ALA A 3 -1.00 -19.48 14.16
CA ALA A 3 -1.69 -20.47 15.00
C ALA A 3 -1.86 -20.02 16.47
N ILE A 4 -0.93 -19.22 16.99
CA ILE A 4 -0.90 -18.74 18.38
C ILE A 4 -2.13 -17.92 18.76
N PRO A 5 -2.61 -16.93 17.97
CA PRO A 5 -3.77 -16.11 18.35
C PRO A 5 -5.08 -16.90 18.33
N ILE A 6 -5.24 -17.83 17.39
CA ILE A 6 -6.45 -18.65 17.27
C ILE A 6 -6.55 -19.59 18.47
N LEU A 7 -5.43 -20.20 18.89
CA LEU A 7 -5.38 -21.04 20.08
C LEU A 7 -5.68 -20.25 21.37
N ALA A 8 -5.20 -19.01 21.47
CA ALA A 8 -5.49 -18.15 22.63
C ALA A 8 -6.98 -17.79 22.71
N LEU A 9 -7.62 -17.50 21.57
CA LEU A 9 -9.05 -17.19 21.49
C LEU A 9 -9.90 -18.43 21.84
N CYS A 10 -9.54 -19.60 21.32
CA CYS A 10 -10.18 -20.87 21.68
C CYS A 10 -10.01 -21.20 23.17
N ALA A 11 -8.81 -21.01 23.73
CA ALA A 11 -8.55 -21.23 25.15
C ALA A 11 -9.36 -20.28 26.03
N ALA A 12 -9.47 -18.99 25.66
CA ALA A 12 -10.30 -18.03 26.38
C ALA A 12 -11.77 -18.43 26.39
N VAL A 13 -12.31 -18.86 25.23
CA VAL A 13 -13.70 -19.36 25.13
C VAL A 13 -13.90 -20.60 26.01
N VAL A 14 -12.98 -21.58 25.98
CA VAL A 14 -13.06 -22.79 26.80
C VAL A 14 -12.98 -22.46 28.29
N ILE A 15 -12.09 -21.56 28.70
CA ILE A 15 -11.96 -21.12 30.10
C ILE A 15 -13.25 -20.43 30.55
N SER A 16 -13.85 -19.57 29.73
CA SER A 16 -15.15 -18.94 30.03
C SER A 16 -16.28 -19.95 30.19
N VAL A 17 -16.33 -21.00 29.34
CA VAL A 17 -17.32 -22.08 29.43
C VAL A 17 -17.13 -22.91 30.70
N VAL A 18 -15.90 -23.32 31.01
CA VAL A 18 -15.59 -24.11 32.22
C VAL A 18 -15.81 -23.31 33.50
N ALA A 19 -15.52 -22.00 33.49
CA ALA A 19 -15.79 -21.11 34.60
C ALA A 19 -17.31 -20.93 34.82
N ALA A 20 -18.10 -20.85 33.75
CA ALA A 20 -19.55 -20.79 33.83
C ALA A 20 -20.13 -22.07 34.47
N GLU A 21 -19.64 -23.24 34.07
CA GLU A 21 -20.09 -24.55 34.58
C GLU A 21 -19.74 -24.76 36.07
N ARG A 22 -18.55 -24.33 36.52
CA ARG A 22 -18.17 -24.38 37.94
C ARG A 22 -18.99 -23.42 38.81
N SER A 23 -19.38 -22.26 38.27
CA SER A 23 -20.14 -21.26 39.04
C SER A 23 -21.61 -21.63 39.27
N ALA A 24 -22.19 -22.50 38.42
CA ALA A 24 -23.57 -22.96 38.50
C ALA A 24 -23.90 -23.73 39.80
N ARG A 25 -22.90 -24.18 40.57
CA ARG A 25 -23.10 -24.90 41.84
C ARG A 25 -23.28 -23.99 43.07
N ALA A 26 -23.15 -22.67 42.93
CA ALA A 26 -23.16 -21.75 44.07
C ALA A 26 -24.11 -20.56 43.86
N GLY A 27 -25.34 -20.64 44.38
CA GLY A 27 -26.24 -19.50 44.70
C GLY A 27 -26.78 -18.67 43.52
N LEU A 28 -28.09 -18.75 43.26
CA LEU A 28 -28.64 -18.76 41.91
C LEU A 28 -29.15 -17.44 41.28
N ARG A 29 -29.21 -16.29 41.96
CA ARG A 29 -29.99 -15.14 41.41
C ARG A 29 -29.21 -13.87 41.06
N CYS A 30 -28.18 -13.51 41.82
CA CYS A 30 -27.34 -12.34 41.47
C CYS A 30 -26.29 -12.68 40.39
N ARG A 31 -25.98 -13.97 40.19
CA ARG A 31 -24.87 -14.43 39.34
C ARG A 31 -25.20 -14.57 37.86
N ALA A 32 -26.43 -14.91 37.51
CA ALA A 32 -26.84 -15.07 36.10
C ALA A 32 -26.77 -13.73 35.32
N MET A 33 -27.01 -12.61 36.01
CA MET A 33 -26.90 -11.27 35.41
C MET A 33 -25.45 -10.87 35.18
N CYS A 34 -24.56 -11.14 36.15
CA CYS A 34 -23.12 -10.88 35.99
C CYS A 34 -22.48 -11.74 34.89
N LEU A 35 -22.91 -12.99 34.72
CA LEU A 35 -22.40 -13.88 33.66
C LEU A 35 -22.83 -13.42 32.27
N ASN A 36 -24.07 -12.96 32.10
CA ASN A 36 -24.51 -12.42 30.81
C ASN A 36 -23.78 -11.13 30.44
N LEU A 37 -23.57 -10.21 31.40
CA LEU A 37 -22.78 -9.00 31.20
C LEU A 37 -21.31 -9.31 30.91
N CYS A 38 -20.72 -10.31 31.58
CA CYS A 38 -19.35 -10.73 31.35
C CYS A 38 -19.20 -11.42 29.98
N GLY A 39 -20.16 -12.26 29.57
CA GLY A 39 -20.18 -12.90 28.25
C GLY A 39 -20.31 -11.91 27.10
N LEU A 40 -21.17 -10.89 27.23
CA LEU A 40 -21.30 -9.81 26.26
C LEU A 40 -20.03 -8.95 26.19
N GLY A 41 -19.39 -8.71 27.34
CA GLY A 41 -18.08 -8.06 27.41
C GLY A 41 -17.00 -8.87 26.70
N CYS A 42 -16.91 -10.18 26.94
CA CYS A 42 -15.96 -11.05 26.27
C CYS A 42 -16.19 -11.14 24.75
N LEU A 43 -17.45 -11.18 24.29
CA LEU A 43 -17.79 -11.11 22.87
C LEU A 43 -17.42 -9.76 22.25
N GLY A 44 -17.67 -8.65 22.95
CA GLY A 44 -17.29 -7.31 22.51
C GLY A 44 -15.77 -7.15 22.39
N VAL A 45 -15.02 -7.62 23.38
CA VAL A 45 -13.54 -7.62 23.35
C VAL A 45 -13.01 -8.58 22.28
N GLY A 46 -13.65 -9.74 22.09
CA GLY A 46 -13.35 -10.66 21.00
C GLY A 46 -13.54 -10.03 19.62
N LEU A 47 -14.67 -9.36 19.39
CA LEU A 47 -14.93 -8.66 18.12
C LEU A 47 -14.00 -7.46 17.92
N MET A 48 -13.71 -6.69 18.97
CA MET A 48 -12.75 -5.58 18.91
C MET A 48 -11.34 -6.06 18.63
N THR A 49 -10.89 -7.17 19.23
CA THR A 49 -9.58 -7.75 18.94
C THR A 49 -9.51 -8.35 17.54
N LEU A 50 -10.58 -8.96 17.04
CA LEU A 50 -10.66 -9.48 15.68
C LEU A 50 -10.70 -8.35 14.65
N PHE A 51 -11.41 -7.26 14.95
CA PHE A 51 -11.42 -6.05 14.14
C PHE A 51 -10.07 -5.35 14.16
N ALA A 52 -9.47 -5.18 15.33
CA ALA A 52 -8.12 -4.66 15.48
C ALA A 52 -7.08 -5.57 14.80
N TRP A 53 -7.29 -6.88 14.76
CA TRP A 53 -6.45 -7.82 14.03
C TRP A 53 -6.61 -7.65 12.51
N CYS A 54 -7.85 -7.59 12.01
CA CYS A 54 -8.11 -7.36 10.59
C CYS A 54 -7.54 -6.01 10.13
N HIS A 55 -7.76 -4.97 10.93
CA HIS A 55 -7.22 -3.64 10.68
C HIS A 55 -5.70 -3.58 10.88
N SER A 56 -5.14 -4.34 11.81
CA SER A 56 -3.68 -4.47 11.95
C SER A 56 -3.11 -5.28 10.80
N GLY A 57 -3.83 -6.25 10.23
CA GLY A 57 -3.41 -6.98 9.04
C GLY A 57 -3.28 -6.06 7.82
N THR A 58 -4.24 -5.16 7.63
CA THR A 58 -4.15 -4.14 6.57
C THR A 58 -3.05 -3.12 6.86
N LEU A 59 -2.87 -2.72 8.12
CA LEU A 59 -1.76 -1.84 8.51
C LEU A 59 -0.40 -2.53 8.42
N VAL A 60 -0.29 -3.82 8.71
CA VAL A 60 0.92 -4.63 8.60
C VAL A 60 1.28 -4.83 7.14
N MET A 61 0.32 -5.05 6.23
CA MET A 61 0.62 -5.01 4.80
C MET A 61 1.15 -3.63 4.38
N ARG A 62 0.58 -2.55 4.92
CA ARG A 62 1.07 -1.19 4.69
C ARG A 62 2.46 -0.94 5.29
N GLN A 63 2.75 -1.50 6.46
CA GLN A 63 4.01 -1.38 7.17
C GLN A 63 5.10 -2.26 6.55
N VAL A 64 4.76 -3.45 6.05
CA VAL A 64 5.68 -4.32 5.31
C VAL A 64 6.01 -3.68 3.97
N ALA A 65 5.03 -3.08 3.28
CA ALA A 65 5.30 -2.26 2.10
C ALA A 65 6.25 -1.08 2.44
N MET A 66 6.04 -0.38 3.57
CA MET A 66 6.94 0.69 4.03
C MET A 66 8.34 0.18 4.46
N ALA A 67 8.43 -0.99 5.10
CA ALA A 67 9.69 -1.57 5.56
C ALA A 67 10.53 -2.10 4.39
N GLN A 68 9.88 -2.67 3.36
CA GLN A 68 10.55 -3.00 2.10
C GLN A 68 11.10 -1.74 1.44
N GLN A 69 10.35 -0.63 1.45
CA GLN A 69 10.83 0.66 0.95
C GLN A 69 12.14 1.11 1.64
N THR A 70 12.25 0.94 2.97
CA THR A 70 13.47 1.33 3.70
C THR A 70 14.67 0.44 3.41
N HIS A 71 14.44 -0.84 3.13
CA HIS A 71 15.53 -1.76 2.76
C HIS A 71 16.07 -1.46 1.37
N THR A 72 15.20 -1.16 0.41
CA THR A 72 15.61 -0.71 -0.93
C THR A 72 16.37 0.61 -0.88
N ASP A 73 15.97 1.54 -0.01
CA ASP A 73 16.66 2.83 0.15
C ASP A 73 18.06 2.67 0.77
N ALA A 74 18.19 1.78 1.76
CA ALA A 74 19.49 1.43 2.37
C ALA A 74 20.44 0.74 1.37
N ASP A 75 19.92 -0.16 0.53
CA ASP A 75 20.72 -0.86 -0.48
C ASP A 75 21.15 0.10 -1.61
N SER A 76 20.29 1.06 -1.95
CA SER A 76 20.61 2.13 -2.90
C SER A 76 21.68 3.10 -2.36
N LEU A 77 21.63 3.42 -1.06
CA LEU A 77 22.68 4.19 -0.40
C LEU A 77 24.01 3.43 -0.29
N MET A 78 23.98 2.12 0.00
CA MET A 78 25.17 1.27 -0.01
C MET A 78 25.81 1.20 -1.40
N ARG A 79 25.02 1.09 -2.47
CA ARG A 79 25.55 1.13 -3.85
C ARG A 79 26.16 2.48 -4.20
N LEU A 80 25.56 3.60 -3.79
CA LEU A 80 26.15 4.93 -3.99
C LEU A 80 27.46 5.10 -3.21
N TYR A 81 27.54 4.54 -1.99
CA TYR A 81 28.77 4.58 -1.20
C TYR A 81 29.89 3.75 -1.82
N VAL A 82 29.59 2.52 -2.29
CA VAL A 82 30.58 1.65 -2.95
C VAL A 82 31.03 2.21 -4.30
N ALA A 83 30.13 2.80 -5.08
CA ALA A 83 30.49 3.44 -6.35
C ALA A 83 31.39 4.68 -6.17
N GLY A 84 31.26 5.39 -5.04
CA GLY A 84 32.12 6.54 -4.71
C GLY A 84 33.52 6.17 -4.20
N THR A 85 33.76 4.90 -3.81
CA THR A 85 35.06 4.48 -3.25
C THR A 85 36.06 3.95 -4.27
N ASP A 86 35.65 3.66 -5.52
CA ASP A 86 36.55 3.14 -6.57
C ASP A 86 37.22 4.23 -7.42
N GLU A 87 36.76 5.48 -7.37
CA GLU A 87 37.37 6.60 -8.12
C GLU A 87 38.64 7.19 -7.47
N GLY A 88 39.13 6.62 -6.37
CA GLY A 88 40.28 7.15 -5.61
C GLY A 88 41.57 6.32 -5.62
N ALA A 89 41.57 5.11 -6.19
CA ALA A 89 42.69 4.16 -6.02
C ALA A 89 43.84 4.28 -7.04
N ASP A 90 43.69 5.09 -8.10
CA ASP A 90 44.73 5.27 -9.13
C ASP A 90 45.45 6.64 -9.07
N ALA A 91 45.27 7.39 -7.98
CA ALA A 91 46.12 8.56 -7.70
C ALA A 91 47.50 8.10 -7.19
N GLU A 92 48.33 7.64 -8.12
CA GLU A 92 49.77 7.38 -7.95
C GLU A 92 50.44 8.62 -7.29
N PRO A 93 50.97 8.53 -6.05
CA PRO A 93 51.68 9.65 -5.46
C PRO A 93 53.08 9.70 -6.07
N ALA A 94 53.25 10.58 -7.04
CA ALA A 94 54.56 11.09 -7.44
C ALA A 94 55.17 11.92 -6.28
N LEU A 95 55.68 11.24 -5.26
CA LEU A 95 56.61 11.81 -4.27
C LEU A 95 57.93 11.06 -4.33
N GLN A 96 58.70 11.37 -5.39
CA GLN A 96 60.14 11.21 -5.36
C GLN A 96 60.77 12.42 -4.69
N ASN A 97 61.56 12.13 -3.65
CA ASN A 97 62.56 12.97 -3.00
C ASN A 97 62.07 13.89 -1.87
N LEU A 98 62.08 13.36 -0.64
CA LEU A 98 62.60 14.10 0.51
C LEU A 98 63.49 13.17 1.36
N PRO A 99 64.64 13.66 1.86
CA PRO A 99 65.65 12.83 2.52
C PRO A 99 65.25 12.40 3.93
N GLU A 100 65.74 11.22 4.29
CA GLU A 100 65.67 10.59 5.61
C GLU A 100 66.04 11.54 6.75
N GLN A 101 65.18 11.61 7.78
CA GLN A 101 65.58 12.00 9.13
C GLN A 101 65.04 10.98 10.14
N PRO A 102 65.83 10.57 11.14
CA PRO A 102 65.53 9.42 11.98
C PRO A 102 64.70 9.78 13.23
N ALA A 103 63.82 8.83 13.55
CA ALA A 103 63.32 8.40 14.85
C ALA A 103 63.59 9.25 16.10
N GLU A 104 62.51 9.74 16.72
CA GLU A 104 62.22 9.89 18.15
C GLU A 104 60.67 10.00 18.24
N SER A 105 59.90 9.64 19.26
CA SER A 105 60.04 9.01 20.57
C SER A 105 58.65 9.19 21.21
N SER A 106 58.16 8.20 21.98
CA SER A 106 57.14 8.34 23.03
C SER A 106 55.69 8.69 22.58
N ALA A 107 54.62 8.40 23.31
CA ALA A 107 54.26 7.50 24.39
C ALA A 107 52.73 7.70 24.59
N GLU A 108 52.12 6.74 25.27
CA GLU A 108 50.81 6.76 25.92
C GLU A 108 50.22 8.14 26.31
N SER A 109 48.89 8.30 26.22
CA SER A 109 48.08 8.68 27.39
C SER A 109 46.58 8.65 27.10
N SER A 110 45.91 7.80 27.87
CA SER A 110 44.56 7.87 28.43
C SER A 110 43.84 9.24 28.42
N ALA A 111 42.52 9.21 28.26
CA ALA A 111 41.53 9.46 29.33
C ALA A 111 40.20 10.04 28.79
N GLU A 112 39.12 9.29 29.05
CA GLU A 112 37.89 9.73 29.72
C GLU A 112 37.66 11.25 29.86
N SER A 113 36.51 11.74 29.34
CA SER A 113 35.85 12.91 29.89
C SER A 113 34.33 12.84 29.71
N SER A 114 33.66 12.67 30.85
CA SER A 114 32.24 12.83 31.09
C SER A 114 31.80 14.31 31.03
N ALA A 115 30.58 14.57 30.55
CA ALA A 115 29.59 15.54 31.06
C ALA A 115 28.45 15.65 30.03
N GLU A 116 27.22 15.23 30.31
CA GLU A 116 26.20 15.87 31.14
C GLU A 116 25.47 17.03 30.42
N SER A 117 24.21 16.73 30.01
CA SER A 117 22.95 17.52 30.02
C SER A 117 22.96 19.07 29.93
N PRO A 118 21.89 19.74 29.41
CA PRO A 118 20.49 19.37 29.66
C PRO A 118 19.46 19.61 28.52
N ALA A 119 18.26 19.15 28.85
CA ALA A 119 16.96 19.36 28.21
C ALA A 119 16.68 20.81 27.75
N SER A 120 16.00 20.91 26.60
CA SER A 120 15.20 22.09 26.25
C SER A 120 13.76 21.65 25.97
N SER A 121 12.89 22.05 26.88
CA SER A 121 11.44 21.97 26.80
C SER A 121 10.96 23.26 26.12
N ALA A 122 10.19 23.13 25.04
CA ALA A 122 9.40 24.23 24.51
C ALA A 122 8.07 23.69 23.98
N ALA A 123 7.01 24.01 24.71
CA ALA A 123 5.63 23.95 24.25
C ALA A 123 5.40 24.89 23.06
N PRO A 124 4.28 24.71 22.36
CA PRO A 124 3.41 25.86 22.18
C PRO A 124 1.95 25.55 22.51
N ASP A 125 1.45 26.24 23.54
CA ASP A 125 0.07 26.69 23.60
C ASP A 125 -0.11 27.80 22.56
N THR A 126 -1.04 27.67 21.62
CA THR A 126 -1.86 28.81 21.18
C THR A 126 -3.19 28.31 20.60
N ALA A 127 -4.25 28.56 21.35
CA ALA A 127 -5.62 28.53 20.90
C ALA A 127 -5.97 29.81 20.12
N GLY A 128 -6.83 29.66 19.10
CA GLY A 128 -7.46 30.73 18.33
C GLY A 128 -7.87 30.16 16.97
N GLY A 129 -9.13 29.98 16.61
CA GLY A 129 -10.24 30.92 16.76
C GLY A 129 -10.39 31.71 15.46
N SER A 130 -11.11 31.15 14.48
CA SER A 130 -11.71 31.82 13.31
C SER A 130 -12.60 30.78 12.63
N GLU A 131 -13.91 30.76 12.90
CA GLU A 131 -14.92 31.61 12.25
C GLU A 131 -15.08 31.30 10.77
N THR A 132 -16.12 30.47 10.53
CA THR A 132 -16.95 30.34 9.34
C THR A 132 -17.09 31.64 8.54
N PRO A 133 -16.99 31.56 7.20
CA PRO A 133 -18.10 32.06 6.40
C PRO A 133 -18.72 30.98 5.51
N ALA A 134 -20.04 30.91 5.57
CA ALA A 134 -20.88 30.23 4.61
C ALA A 134 -20.92 31.09 3.34
N GLU A 135 -20.32 30.61 2.27
CA GLU A 135 -20.53 31.14 0.92
C GLU A 135 -21.45 30.16 0.18
N ALA A 136 -22.71 30.55 0.09
CA ALA A 136 -23.65 30.00 -0.85
C ALA A 136 -23.28 30.59 -2.22
N ASP A 137 -22.75 29.76 -3.10
CA ASP A 137 -22.47 30.16 -4.47
C ASP A 137 -23.34 29.39 -5.46
N GLU A 138 -23.77 30.14 -6.45
CA GLU A 138 -24.88 29.93 -7.35
C GLU A 138 -24.67 28.73 -8.27
N LEU A 139 -25.79 28.04 -8.54
CA LEU A 139 -25.95 27.16 -9.69
C LEU A 139 -25.79 27.99 -10.97
N PRO A 140 -24.82 27.71 -11.85
CA PRO A 140 -24.87 28.26 -13.18
C PRO A 140 -25.92 27.51 -14.01
N ALA A 141 -26.70 28.32 -14.70
CA ALA A 141 -27.74 27.99 -15.64
C ALA A 141 -27.35 26.94 -16.69
N GLU A 142 -28.37 26.19 -17.12
CA GLU A 142 -28.48 25.56 -18.44
C GLU A 142 -27.79 26.41 -19.52
N VAL A 143 -26.67 25.91 -20.03
CA VAL A 143 -26.10 26.37 -21.29
C VAL A 143 -26.83 25.58 -22.38
N GLU A 144 -27.77 26.26 -23.01
CA GLU A 144 -28.45 25.81 -24.22
C GLU A 144 -27.46 25.37 -25.29
N ASP A 145 -27.82 24.28 -25.96
CA ASP A 145 -27.23 23.74 -27.17
C ASP A 145 -27.00 24.84 -28.23
N GLN A 146 -25.75 25.23 -28.42
CA GLN A 146 -25.30 25.91 -29.62
C GLN A 146 -24.29 24.99 -30.30
N GLU A 147 -24.76 24.22 -31.29
CA GLU A 147 -23.91 23.63 -32.32
C GLU A 147 -23.22 24.78 -33.08
N PRO A 148 -21.89 24.96 -32.97
CA PRO A 148 -21.18 25.75 -33.95
C PRO A 148 -20.93 24.81 -35.12
N GLY A 149 -21.79 24.89 -36.13
CA GLY A 149 -21.50 24.42 -37.48
C GLY A 149 -20.35 25.21 -38.09
N GLY A 150 -19.15 25.05 -37.53
CA GLY A 150 -17.89 25.48 -38.12
C GLY A 150 -17.42 24.38 -39.05
N GLN A 151 -17.49 24.62 -40.35
CA GLN A 151 -16.70 23.90 -41.34
C GLN A 151 -15.24 23.92 -40.86
N LEU A 152 -14.79 22.79 -40.33
CA LEU A 152 -13.37 22.44 -40.29
C LEU A 152 -12.96 22.29 -41.75
N GLU A 153 -12.46 23.38 -42.33
CA GLU A 153 -11.62 23.27 -43.51
C GLU A 153 -10.45 22.38 -43.13
N ALA A 154 -10.43 21.19 -43.73
CA ALA A 154 -9.30 20.28 -43.72
C ALA A 154 -8.15 20.95 -44.46
N ASP A 155 -7.44 21.84 -43.77
CA ASP A 155 -6.09 22.23 -44.12
C ASP A 155 -5.17 21.11 -43.62
N ASP A 156 -5.07 20.05 -44.44
CA ASP A 156 -4.12 18.92 -44.30
C ASP A 156 -2.66 19.38 -44.54
N GLY A 157 -2.30 20.56 -44.06
CA GLY A 157 -0.93 20.98 -43.89
C GLY A 157 -0.40 20.34 -42.61
N LEU A 158 0.05 19.08 -42.68
CA LEU A 158 0.89 18.52 -41.62
C LEU A 158 1.98 19.55 -41.30
N PRO A 159 2.01 20.15 -40.09
CA PRO A 159 3.06 21.08 -39.74
C PRO A 159 4.37 20.33 -39.88
N ASP A 160 5.24 20.87 -40.73
CA ASP A 160 6.56 20.31 -41.00
C ASP A 160 7.28 20.07 -39.66
N PRO A 161 7.62 18.82 -39.29
CA PRO A 161 8.22 18.50 -37.99
C PRO A 161 9.56 19.21 -37.76
N GLU A 162 10.16 19.78 -38.81
CA GLU A 162 11.37 20.60 -38.71
C GLU A 162 11.16 21.93 -37.96
N ALA A 163 9.92 22.41 -37.81
CA ALA A 163 9.64 23.70 -37.17
C ALA A 163 9.83 23.70 -35.64
N SER A 164 9.93 22.55 -34.98
CA SER A 164 10.09 22.50 -33.51
C SER A 164 11.52 22.74 -33.02
N GLY A 165 12.53 22.73 -33.90
CA GLY A 165 13.91 23.09 -33.55
C GLY A 165 14.54 22.22 -32.45
N VAL A 166 13.92 21.09 -32.09
CA VAL A 166 14.43 20.17 -31.07
C VAL A 166 15.52 19.32 -31.70
N GLN A 167 16.74 19.42 -31.17
CA GLN A 167 17.86 18.60 -31.63
C GLN A 167 17.92 17.32 -30.80
N ILE A 168 17.69 16.19 -31.46
CA ILE A 168 17.76 14.84 -30.92
C ILE A 168 18.80 14.06 -31.75
N ASP A 169 19.68 13.32 -31.08
CA ASP A 169 20.61 12.42 -31.77
C ASP A 169 19.91 11.10 -32.12
N PHE A 170 19.20 11.11 -33.24
CA PHE A 170 18.49 9.93 -33.74
C PHE A 170 19.42 8.75 -34.08
N ALA A 171 20.72 8.99 -34.34
CA ALA A 171 21.65 7.92 -34.70
C ALA A 171 22.03 7.04 -33.49
N ALA A 172 22.03 7.63 -32.29
CA ALA A 172 22.29 6.92 -31.04
C ALA A 172 21.02 6.32 -30.41
N ARG A 173 19.83 6.62 -30.94
CA ARG A 173 18.55 6.23 -30.37
C ARG A 173 18.20 4.79 -30.76
N PRO A 174 17.99 3.87 -29.81
CA PRO A 174 17.56 2.51 -30.12
C PRO A 174 16.20 2.46 -30.81
N GLU A 175 16.02 1.54 -31.76
CA GLU A 175 14.77 1.40 -32.54
C GLU A 175 13.54 1.15 -31.67
N TRP A 176 13.70 0.53 -30.50
CA TRP A 176 12.60 0.19 -29.61
C TRP A 176 11.99 1.40 -28.88
N VAL A 177 12.69 2.55 -28.83
CA VAL A 177 12.24 3.71 -28.05
C VAL A 177 10.91 4.25 -28.58
N ASP A 178 10.76 4.31 -29.91
CA ASP A 178 9.56 4.82 -30.59
C ASP A 178 8.60 3.70 -31.03
N CYS A 179 8.87 2.45 -30.66
CA CYS A 179 7.99 1.35 -31.03
C CYS A 179 6.71 1.36 -30.19
N GLU A 180 5.57 1.22 -30.86
CA GLU A 180 4.29 0.91 -30.19
C GLU A 180 4.37 -0.43 -29.44
N PRO A 181 3.51 -0.64 -28.43
CA PRO A 181 3.37 -1.92 -27.75
C PRO A 181 3.23 -3.06 -28.76
N ARG A 182 4.08 -4.08 -28.65
CA ARG A 182 4.12 -5.18 -29.62
C ARG A 182 4.37 -6.52 -28.96
N ASP A 183 3.85 -7.57 -29.56
CA ASP A 183 4.10 -8.95 -29.15
C ASP A 183 5.33 -9.51 -29.89
N ALA A 184 6.45 -9.64 -29.18
CA ALA A 184 7.65 -10.31 -29.65
C ALA A 184 7.58 -11.80 -29.28
N GLY A 185 6.74 -12.55 -30.00
CA GLY A 185 6.52 -13.98 -29.74
C GLY A 185 5.69 -14.21 -28.48
N ALA A 186 6.33 -14.67 -27.40
CA ALA A 186 5.67 -14.90 -26.10
C ALA A 186 5.89 -13.76 -25.10
N VAL A 187 6.59 -12.70 -25.53
CA VAL A 187 6.93 -11.55 -24.69
C VAL A 187 6.19 -10.33 -25.23
N HIS A 188 5.36 -9.71 -24.39
CA HIS A 188 4.74 -8.43 -24.71
C HIS A 188 5.72 -7.31 -24.36
N GLN A 189 6.07 -6.47 -25.33
CA GLN A 189 7.05 -5.39 -25.17
C GLN A 189 6.35 -4.03 -25.15
N VAL A 190 6.68 -3.20 -24.16
CA VAL A 190 6.14 -1.84 -24.03
C VAL A 190 7.28 -0.86 -23.77
N SER A 191 7.39 0.16 -24.61
CA SER A 191 8.32 1.28 -24.40
C SER A 191 7.71 2.27 -23.41
N VAL A 192 8.45 2.60 -22.36
CA VAL A 192 8.03 3.53 -21.31
C VAL A 192 9.03 4.67 -21.22
N CYS A 193 8.52 5.88 -21.02
CA CYS A 193 9.32 7.08 -20.98
C CYS A 193 9.01 7.95 -19.76
N SER A 194 10.03 8.53 -19.13
CA SER A 194 9.85 9.51 -18.05
C SER A 194 9.21 10.83 -18.53
N GLY A 195 9.47 11.23 -19.78
CA GLY A 195 9.29 12.61 -20.25
C GLY A 195 10.53 13.49 -19.98
N PRO A 196 10.53 14.76 -20.41
CA PRO A 196 11.70 15.62 -20.37
C PRO A 196 11.87 16.33 -19.02
N TYR A 197 13.04 16.19 -18.40
CA TYR A 197 13.41 16.82 -17.12
C TYR A 197 14.72 17.60 -17.20
N ARG A 198 14.96 18.50 -16.24
CA ARG A 198 16.20 19.31 -16.22
C ARG A 198 17.46 18.52 -15.87
N THR A 199 17.32 17.40 -15.16
CA THR A 199 18.47 16.61 -14.68
C THR A 199 18.22 15.13 -14.94
N GLN A 200 19.26 14.40 -15.35
CA GLN A 200 19.20 12.95 -15.60
C GLN A 200 18.76 12.14 -14.38
N PRO A 201 19.22 12.42 -13.13
CA PRO A 201 18.72 11.69 -11.96
C PRO A 201 17.23 11.90 -11.70
N GLN A 202 16.68 13.08 -12.06
CA GLN A 202 15.24 13.32 -11.96
C GLN A 202 14.47 12.52 -13.01
N ALA A 203 14.92 12.51 -14.27
CA ALA A 203 14.31 11.69 -15.32
C ALA A 203 14.26 10.21 -14.94
N ARG A 204 15.36 9.67 -14.39
CA ARG A 204 15.42 8.29 -13.91
C ARG A 204 14.48 8.00 -12.74
N ARG A 205 14.33 8.92 -11.78
CA ARG A 205 13.37 8.74 -10.67
C ARG A 205 11.92 8.72 -11.16
N GLU A 206 11.60 9.57 -12.13
CA GLU A 206 10.25 9.66 -12.68
C GLU A 206 9.93 8.49 -13.61
N LEU A 207 10.94 7.94 -14.29
CA LEU A 207 10.81 6.68 -15.05
C LEU A 207 10.25 5.55 -14.19
N GLY A 208 10.69 5.45 -12.93
CA GLY A 208 10.18 4.47 -11.97
C GLY A 208 8.66 4.51 -11.80
N GLY A 209 8.11 5.72 -11.64
CA GLY A 209 6.67 5.94 -11.56
C GLY A 209 5.95 5.52 -12.84
N GLN A 210 6.49 5.87 -14.00
CA GLN A 210 5.91 5.52 -15.31
C GLN A 210 5.95 4.00 -15.57
N LEU A 211 7.04 3.32 -15.19
CA LEU A 211 7.15 1.86 -15.29
C LEU A 211 6.09 1.16 -14.46
N LYS A 212 5.82 1.67 -13.26
CA LYS A 212 4.75 1.16 -12.41
C LYS A 212 3.38 1.35 -13.04
N VAL A 213 3.09 2.54 -13.60
CA VAL A 213 1.82 2.81 -14.27
C VAL A 213 1.60 1.86 -15.44
N ALA A 214 2.60 1.69 -16.31
CA ALA A 214 2.52 0.78 -17.46
C ALA A 214 2.36 -0.69 -17.02
N THR A 215 3.05 -1.10 -15.95
CA THR A 215 2.91 -2.45 -15.38
C THR A 215 1.53 -2.68 -14.79
N ASP A 216 1.01 -1.72 -14.02
CA ASP A 216 -0.32 -1.77 -13.43
C ASP A 216 -1.41 -1.85 -14.52
N GLU A 217 -1.27 -1.07 -15.60
CA GLU A 217 -2.16 -1.11 -16.76
C GLU A 217 -2.14 -2.50 -17.42
N HIS A 218 -0.95 -3.06 -17.67
CA HIS A 218 -0.83 -4.39 -18.25
C HIS A 218 -1.44 -5.49 -17.37
N ILE A 219 -1.25 -5.43 -16.03
CA ILE A 219 -1.87 -6.38 -15.09
C ILE A 219 -3.40 -6.29 -15.15
N ASN A 220 -3.93 -5.07 -15.21
CA ASN A 220 -5.37 -4.83 -15.28
C ASN A 220 -5.98 -5.35 -16.58
N GLU A 221 -5.29 -5.17 -17.71
CA GLU A 221 -5.67 -5.70 -19.01
C GLU A 221 -5.65 -7.24 -19.00
N LEU A 222 -4.54 -7.83 -18.55
CA LEU A 222 -4.34 -9.28 -18.50
C LEU A 222 -5.44 -9.98 -17.67
N LEU A 223 -5.84 -9.39 -16.54
CA LEU A 223 -6.86 -9.94 -15.66
C LEU A 223 -8.29 -9.47 -16.00
N GLY A 224 -8.46 -8.59 -16.98
CA GLY A 224 -9.74 -8.00 -17.38
C GLY A 224 -10.42 -7.20 -16.27
N ARG A 225 -9.65 -6.58 -15.36
CA ARG A 225 -10.16 -5.82 -14.21
C ARG A 225 -9.29 -4.59 -13.96
N SER A 226 -9.89 -3.40 -13.98
CA SER A 226 -9.21 -2.10 -13.77
C SER A 226 -8.59 -1.87 -12.38
N THR A 227 -8.83 -2.78 -11.44
CA THR A 227 -8.35 -2.67 -10.05
C THR A 227 -7.50 -3.87 -9.65
N ALA A 228 -7.12 -4.76 -10.56
CA ALA A 228 -6.35 -5.94 -10.19
C ALA A 228 -4.94 -5.58 -9.69
N ALA A 229 -4.31 -4.59 -10.33
CA ALA A 229 -2.96 -4.13 -9.98
C ALA A 229 -2.84 -3.62 -8.54
N CYS A 230 -3.91 -3.03 -7.98
CA CYS A 230 -3.85 -2.54 -6.60
C CYS A 230 -3.76 -3.67 -5.55
N TRP A 231 -4.07 -4.91 -5.93
CA TRP A 231 -3.97 -6.09 -5.07
C TRP A 231 -2.65 -6.85 -5.25
N ILE A 232 -2.07 -6.82 -6.45
CA ILE A 232 -0.82 -7.51 -6.82
C ILE A 232 0.32 -6.48 -6.91
N ALA A 233 0.37 -5.53 -5.98
CA ALA A 233 1.28 -4.40 -6.06
C ALA A 233 2.73 -4.86 -6.23
N PHE A 234 3.31 -4.58 -7.41
CA PHE A 234 4.74 -4.75 -7.67
C PHE A 234 5.48 -3.49 -7.26
N ASP A 235 6.61 -3.66 -6.57
CA ASP A 235 7.49 -2.56 -6.27
C ASP A 235 8.36 -2.21 -7.49
N GLU A 236 8.78 -0.96 -7.56
CA GLU A 236 9.57 -0.42 -8.67
C GLU A 236 10.88 -1.19 -8.86
N SER A 237 11.51 -1.63 -7.78
CA SER A 237 12.79 -2.33 -7.84
C SER A 237 12.63 -3.75 -8.40
N CYS A 238 11.52 -4.43 -8.09
CA CYS A 238 11.15 -5.71 -8.65
C CYS A 238 10.84 -5.58 -10.14
N ILE A 239 10.12 -4.53 -10.55
CA ILE A 239 9.85 -4.23 -11.97
C ILE A 239 11.16 -4.06 -12.73
N LEU A 240 12.07 -3.20 -12.23
CA LEU A 240 13.36 -2.96 -12.87
C LEU A 240 14.25 -4.21 -12.94
N GLN A 241 14.23 -5.07 -11.92
CA GLN A 241 15.07 -6.27 -11.90
C GLN A 241 14.50 -7.41 -12.75
N THR A 242 13.18 -7.52 -12.83
CA THR A 242 12.51 -8.69 -13.42
C THR A 242 12.04 -8.42 -14.85
N LEU A 243 11.56 -7.21 -15.12
CA LEU A 243 10.90 -6.86 -16.40
C LEU A 243 11.79 -6.04 -17.34
N VAL A 244 12.89 -5.47 -16.84
CA VAL A 244 13.83 -4.68 -17.66
C VAL A 244 15.14 -5.43 -17.79
N SER A 245 15.41 -5.94 -18.99
CA SER A 245 16.68 -6.60 -19.30
C SER A 245 17.85 -5.61 -19.16
N PRO A 246 19.03 -6.05 -18.66
CA PRO A 246 20.19 -5.18 -18.53
C PRO A 246 20.62 -4.67 -19.91
N GLY A 247 20.55 -3.35 -20.11
CA GLY A 247 20.81 -2.70 -21.41
C GLY A 247 19.56 -2.15 -22.11
N ASN A 248 18.36 -2.45 -21.61
CA ASN A 248 17.10 -1.91 -22.11
C ASN A 248 16.72 -0.57 -21.46
N ILE A 249 17.69 0.17 -20.93
CA ILE A 249 17.52 1.52 -20.39
C ILE A 249 18.36 2.46 -21.24
N TYR A 250 17.73 3.50 -21.77
CA TYR A 250 18.37 4.50 -22.61
C TYR A 250 18.12 5.90 -22.05
N ASP A 251 19.19 6.64 -21.80
CA ASP A 251 19.10 8.04 -21.40
C ASP A 251 19.36 8.94 -22.60
N GLU A 252 18.36 9.76 -22.90
CA GLU A 252 18.34 10.69 -24.02
C GLU A 252 18.55 12.12 -23.52
N LYS A 253 19.31 12.90 -24.29
CA LYS A 253 19.52 14.33 -24.07
C LYS A 253 18.76 15.11 -25.14
N VAL A 254 17.70 15.80 -24.75
CA VAL A 254 16.85 16.58 -25.63
C VAL A 254 17.24 18.05 -25.52
N VAL A 255 17.71 18.67 -26.61
CA VAL A 255 18.05 20.10 -26.61
C VAL A 255 16.88 20.89 -27.20
N SER A 256 16.14 21.59 -26.33
CA SER A 256 15.05 22.47 -26.72
C SER A 256 15.54 23.92 -26.83
N PRO A 257 15.19 24.67 -27.90
CA PRO A 257 15.61 26.06 -28.06
C PRO A 257 15.14 27.00 -26.94
N SER A 258 13.99 26.70 -26.32
CA SER A 258 13.36 27.59 -25.33
C SER A 258 13.70 27.22 -23.88
N VAL A 259 13.87 25.93 -23.58
CA VAL A 259 14.09 25.43 -22.21
C VAL A 259 15.57 25.09 -21.96
N GLY A 260 16.34 24.84 -23.02
CA GLY A 260 17.73 24.38 -22.96
C GLY A 260 17.84 22.86 -22.99
N VAL A 261 18.90 22.35 -22.37
CA VAL A 261 19.17 20.91 -22.27
C VAL A 261 18.21 20.26 -21.28
N MET A 262 17.51 19.23 -21.75
CA MET A 262 16.66 18.35 -20.96
C MET A 262 17.14 16.91 -21.10
N TYR A 263 16.75 16.07 -20.14
CA TYR A 263 17.07 14.65 -20.06
C TYR A 263 15.78 13.86 -19.99
N GLN A 264 15.73 12.76 -20.71
CA GLN A 264 14.59 11.87 -20.79
C GLN A 264 15.13 10.44 -20.67
N SER A 265 14.56 9.64 -19.80
CA SER A 265 14.96 8.25 -19.62
C SER A 265 13.87 7.35 -20.20
N HIS A 266 14.29 6.38 -20.99
CA HIS A 266 13.43 5.39 -21.63
C HIS A 266 13.80 4.00 -21.14
N ALA A 267 12.80 3.13 -21.00
CA ALA A 267 13.02 1.72 -20.72
C ALA A 267 12.04 0.84 -21.49
N LEU A 268 12.53 -0.31 -21.93
CA LEU A 268 11.71 -1.34 -22.57
C LEU A 268 11.28 -2.38 -21.53
N LEU A 269 9.98 -2.44 -21.24
CA LEU A 269 9.38 -3.48 -20.42
C LEU A 269 9.13 -4.73 -21.26
N GLU A 270 9.53 -5.88 -20.73
CA GLU A 270 9.36 -7.18 -21.36
C GLU A 270 8.50 -8.09 -20.47
N PHE A 271 7.21 -8.20 -20.79
CA PHE A 271 6.28 -9.05 -20.05
C PHE A 271 6.32 -10.48 -20.60
N GLY A 272 7.18 -11.30 -20.01
CA GLY A 272 7.34 -12.71 -20.36
C GLY A 272 6.28 -13.64 -19.75
N PRO A 273 6.28 -14.92 -20.16
CA PRO A 273 5.34 -15.93 -19.64
C PRO A 273 5.57 -16.27 -18.16
N GLU A 274 6.78 -16.06 -17.64
CA GLU A 274 7.05 -16.25 -16.20
C GLU A 274 6.31 -15.22 -15.35
N PHE A 275 6.39 -13.95 -15.75
CA PHE A 275 5.66 -12.86 -15.09
C PHE A 275 4.14 -13.07 -15.12
N GLN A 276 3.59 -13.49 -16.25
CA GLN A 276 2.16 -13.81 -16.36
C GLN A 276 1.75 -14.94 -15.40
N ARG A 277 2.59 -15.97 -15.25
CA ARG A 277 2.34 -17.06 -14.29
C ARG A 277 2.36 -16.57 -12.86
N ASP A 278 3.27 -15.67 -12.52
CA ASP A 278 3.39 -15.09 -11.18
C ASP A 278 2.17 -14.21 -10.83
N ILE A 279 1.67 -13.42 -11.80
CA ILE A 279 0.43 -12.67 -11.67
C ILE A 279 -0.75 -13.63 -11.44
N GLU A 280 -0.89 -14.66 -12.27
CA GLU A 280 -2.00 -15.61 -12.19
C GLU A 280 -1.97 -16.41 -10.88
N GLU A 281 -0.79 -16.79 -10.39
CA GLU A 281 -0.65 -17.42 -9.07
C GLU A 281 -1.04 -16.46 -7.94
N SER A 282 -0.52 -15.24 -7.96
CA SER A 282 -0.84 -14.22 -6.96
C SER A 282 -2.33 -13.91 -6.93
N TRP A 283 -2.94 -13.76 -8.11
CA TRP A 283 -4.38 -13.54 -8.26
C TRP A 283 -5.21 -14.71 -7.71
N ARG A 284 -4.84 -15.95 -8.05
CA ARG A 284 -5.52 -17.14 -7.50
C ARG A 284 -5.44 -17.20 -5.98
N GLN A 285 -4.31 -16.84 -5.38
CA GLN A 285 -4.18 -16.77 -3.92
C GLN A 285 -5.09 -15.70 -3.31
N ILE A 286 -5.20 -14.53 -3.93
CA ILE A 286 -6.07 -13.43 -3.49
C ILE A 286 -7.54 -13.86 -3.57
N VAL A 287 -7.97 -14.45 -4.70
CA VAL A 287 -9.34 -14.96 -4.89
C VAL A 287 -9.66 -16.06 -3.88
N ALA A 288 -8.73 -16.99 -3.62
CA ALA A 288 -8.92 -18.06 -2.64
C ALA A 288 -9.12 -17.49 -1.22
N ARG A 289 -8.30 -16.52 -0.81
CA ARG A 289 -8.44 -15.83 0.48
C ARG A 289 -9.77 -15.09 0.57
N ALA A 290 -10.16 -14.37 -0.48
CA ALA A 290 -11.42 -13.65 -0.51
C ALA A 290 -12.61 -14.60 -0.33
N ARG A 291 -12.61 -15.76 -1.00
CA ARG A 291 -13.64 -16.81 -0.83
C ARG A 291 -13.67 -17.35 0.60
N LEU A 292 -12.51 -17.64 1.19
CA LEU A 292 -12.44 -18.12 2.57
C LEU A 292 -13.00 -17.11 3.56
N VAL A 293 -12.69 -15.81 3.40
CA VAL A 293 -13.25 -14.77 4.27
C VAL A 293 -14.76 -14.64 4.09
N LYS A 294 -15.28 -14.73 2.85
CA LYS A 294 -16.73 -14.77 2.58
C LYS A 294 -17.41 -15.91 3.35
N PHE A 295 -16.86 -17.13 3.28
CA PHE A 295 -17.40 -18.28 4.01
C PHE A 295 -17.28 -18.13 5.53
N ALA A 296 -16.14 -17.64 6.02
CA ALA A 296 -15.93 -17.42 7.45
C ALA A 296 -16.92 -16.39 8.02
N LEU A 297 -17.17 -15.30 7.29
CA LEU A 297 -18.12 -14.26 7.68
C LEU A 297 -19.55 -14.79 7.67
N ALA A 298 -19.93 -15.56 6.65
CA ALA A 298 -21.25 -16.21 6.59
C ALA A 298 -21.44 -17.20 7.76
N ALA A 299 -20.45 -18.06 8.03
CA ALA A 299 -20.50 -19.00 9.14
C ALA A 299 -20.58 -18.29 10.50
N ALA A 300 -19.78 -17.23 10.69
CA ALA A 300 -19.82 -16.41 11.89
C ALA A 300 -21.19 -15.73 12.09
N ALA A 301 -21.83 -15.26 11.02
CA ALA A 301 -23.18 -14.68 11.10
C ALA A 301 -24.22 -15.71 11.55
N VAL A 302 -24.18 -16.93 11.00
CA VAL A 302 -25.09 -18.02 11.39
C VAL A 302 -24.86 -18.44 12.85
N LEU A 303 -23.61 -18.66 13.24
CA LEU A 303 -23.26 -19.03 14.61
C LEU A 303 -23.59 -17.93 15.61
N GLY A 304 -23.33 -16.66 15.25
CA GLY A 304 -23.71 -15.50 16.06
C GLY A 304 -25.22 -15.40 16.26
N SER A 305 -26.01 -15.62 15.20
CA SER A 305 -27.47 -15.67 15.28
C SER A 305 -27.96 -16.80 16.19
N LEU A 306 -27.40 -18.00 16.07
CA LEU A 306 -27.76 -19.14 16.91
C LEU A 306 -27.40 -18.90 18.39
N ALA A 307 -26.23 -18.32 18.65
CA ALA A 307 -25.80 -17.95 20.00
C ALA A 307 -26.76 -16.92 20.63
N LEU A 308 -27.23 -15.93 19.86
CA LEU A 308 -28.25 -14.98 20.32
C LEU A 308 -29.59 -15.66 20.66
N LEU A 309 -30.04 -16.61 19.85
CA LEU A 309 -31.27 -17.37 20.11
C LEU A 309 -31.17 -18.22 21.38
N LEU A 310 -30.04 -18.92 21.56
CA LEU A 310 -29.81 -19.73 22.76
C LEU A 310 -29.69 -18.84 24.02
N GLY A 311 -28.96 -17.73 23.92
CA GLY A 311 -28.88 -16.74 24.99
C GLY A 311 -30.25 -16.17 25.36
N TYR A 312 -31.11 -15.93 24.37
CA TYR A 312 -32.49 -15.52 24.57
C TYR A 312 -33.30 -16.56 25.34
N PHE A 313 -33.27 -17.84 24.94
CA PHE A 313 -34.01 -18.90 25.64
C PHE A 313 -33.53 -19.09 27.09
N GLN A 314 -32.21 -18.97 27.32
CA GLN A 314 -31.67 -19.06 28.67
C GLN A 314 -32.10 -17.86 29.55
N ALA A 315 -32.13 -16.66 28.98
CA ALA A 315 -32.63 -15.47 29.68
C ALA A 315 -34.14 -15.57 29.98
N ASP A 316 -34.94 -16.11 29.06
CA ASP A 316 -36.38 -16.31 29.25
C ASP A 316 -36.68 -17.34 30.36
N THR A 317 -36.00 -18.49 30.33
CA THR A 317 -36.14 -19.53 31.37
C THR A 317 -35.71 -19.03 32.75
N ALA A 318 -34.68 -18.18 32.83
CA ALA A 318 -34.24 -17.56 34.08
C ALA A 318 -35.26 -16.55 34.64
N THR A 319 -36.00 -15.85 33.77
CA THR A 319 -36.93 -14.78 34.19
C THR A 319 -38.37 -15.24 34.39
N ARG A 320 -38.65 -16.55 34.22
CA ARG A 320 -40.00 -17.14 34.38
C ARG A 320 -41.10 -16.39 33.60
N GLY A 321 -40.74 -15.76 32.48
CA GLY A 321 -41.68 -15.05 31.61
C GLY A 321 -42.10 -13.64 32.04
N PHE A 322 -41.56 -13.07 33.13
CA PHE A 322 -41.95 -11.73 33.61
C PHE A 322 -41.59 -10.59 32.63
N TYR A 323 -40.64 -10.81 31.70
CA TYR A 323 -40.09 -9.78 30.81
C TYR A 323 -40.19 -10.09 29.31
N THR A 324 -41.11 -10.97 28.91
CA THR A 324 -41.27 -11.42 27.52
C THR A 324 -41.39 -10.28 26.49
N GLY A 325 -42.03 -9.16 26.83
CA GLY A 325 -42.16 -8.01 25.94
C GLY A 325 -40.84 -7.27 25.66
N ARG A 326 -40.04 -7.02 26.71
CA ARG A 326 -38.75 -6.31 26.58
C ARG A 326 -37.68 -7.19 25.94
N LEU A 327 -37.72 -8.49 26.22
CA LEU A 327 -36.78 -9.46 25.66
C LEU A 327 -36.92 -9.55 24.13
N LYS A 328 -38.16 -9.62 23.61
CA LYS A 328 -38.44 -9.62 22.17
C LYS A 328 -37.89 -8.37 21.46
N PHE A 329 -38.06 -7.19 22.08
CA PHE A 329 -37.53 -5.94 21.52
C PHE A 329 -35.99 -5.96 21.47
N ALA A 330 -35.33 -6.41 22.55
CA ALA A 330 -33.88 -6.51 22.60
C ALA A 330 -33.32 -7.46 21.54
N THR A 331 -33.95 -8.63 21.34
CA THR A 331 -33.53 -9.59 20.30
C THR A 331 -33.71 -9.01 18.90
N LEU A 332 -34.81 -8.32 18.64
CA LEU A 332 -35.07 -7.69 17.34
C LEU A 332 -34.04 -6.59 17.05
N VAL A 333 -33.74 -5.75 18.04
CA VAL A 333 -32.67 -4.73 17.94
C VAL A 333 -31.31 -5.38 17.71
N ALA A 334 -30.99 -6.48 18.39
CA ALA A 334 -29.72 -7.18 18.20
C ALA A 334 -29.58 -7.76 16.79
N ILE A 335 -30.64 -8.40 16.26
CA ILE A 335 -30.65 -8.93 14.89
C ILE A 335 -30.49 -7.79 13.88
N LEU A 336 -31.24 -6.69 14.06
CA LEU A 336 -31.18 -5.54 13.16
C LEU A 336 -29.79 -4.89 13.18
N GLY A 337 -29.18 -4.76 14.36
CA GLY A 337 -27.79 -4.31 14.51
C GLY A 337 -26.79 -5.22 13.80
N LEU A 338 -26.99 -6.54 13.83
CA LEU A 338 -26.15 -7.50 13.12
C LEU A 338 -26.28 -7.36 11.60
N ILE A 339 -27.50 -7.17 11.08
CA ILE A 339 -27.74 -6.94 9.66
C ILE A 339 -27.08 -5.63 9.21
N VAL A 340 -27.29 -4.53 9.93
CA VAL A 340 -26.71 -3.23 9.62
C VAL A 340 -25.18 -3.29 9.68
N SER A 341 -24.61 -3.94 10.69
CA SER A 341 -23.17 -4.19 10.80
C SER A 341 -22.65 -5.00 9.61
N GLY A 342 -23.34 -6.07 9.23
CA GLY A 342 -23.01 -6.89 8.06
C GLY A 342 -23.03 -6.08 6.76
N MET A 343 -24.02 -5.22 6.56
CA MET A 343 -24.10 -4.33 5.39
C MET A 343 -22.97 -3.29 5.37
N LEU A 344 -22.63 -2.70 6.51
CA LEU A 344 -21.52 -1.75 6.64
C LEU A 344 -20.17 -2.41 6.29
N VAL A 345 -19.94 -3.63 6.78
CA VAL A 345 -18.74 -4.41 6.45
C VAL A 345 -18.72 -4.82 4.98
N ALA A 346 -19.84 -5.26 4.42
CA ALA A 346 -19.93 -5.59 3.00
C ALA A 346 -19.71 -4.39 2.08
N ARG A 347 -20.11 -3.19 2.52
CA ARG A 347 -19.91 -1.93 1.78
C ARG A 347 -18.49 -1.38 1.93
N SER A 348 -17.86 -1.52 3.08
CA SER A 348 -16.51 -0.97 3.33
C SER A 348 -15.39 -1.78 2.69
N ILE A 349 -15.69 -2.99 2.23
CA ILE A 349 -14.72 -3.93 1.68
C ILE A 349 -15.01 -4.12 0.17
N PRO A 350 -14.47 -3.26 -0.72
CA PRO A 350 -14.75 -3.33 -2.17
C PRO A 350 -14.32 -4.67 -2.79
N TRP A 351 -13.30 -5.35 -2.24
CA TRP A 351 -12.89 -6.66 -2.72
C TRP A 351 -13.88 -7.80 -2.45
N LEU A 352 -14.89 -7.60 -1.59
CA LEU A 352 -15.96 -8.59 -1.43
C LEU A 352 -16.82 -8.73 -2.70
N TRP A 353 -16.78 -7.73 -3.59
CA TRP A 353 -17.52 -7.73 -4.85
C TRP A 353 -16.71 -8.30 -6.03
N LEU A 354 -15.45 -8.71 -5.80
CA LEU A 354 -14.62 -9.45 -6.77
C LEU A 354 -15.04 -10.91 -6.91
#